data_AF-A0AAD5XA39-F1
#
_entry.id   AF-A0AAD5XA39-F1
#
_cell.length_a   1.000
_cell.length_b   1.000
_cell.length_c   1.000
_cell.angle_alpha   90.00
_cell.angle_beta   90.00
_cell.angle_gamma   90.00
#
_symmetry.space_group_name_H-M   'P 1'
#
loop_
_entity.id
_entity.type
_entity.pdbx_description
1 polymer ?
#
loop_
_entity_poly.entity_id
_entity_poly.type
_entity_poly.pdbx_seq_one_letter_code
_entity_poly.pdbx_strand_id
1 'polypeptide(L)'
;MDEQDIEKVVMRVLAKQGMTPTAESTGGHEKDVQAIMKMMNEGKSEELMKLKFVGPSRARKILKGREEGKFGKPMDLMRAGISAEMVKTIFQANCEMSLFD
;
A
#
# COMPACT_ATOMS: atom_id res chain seq x y z
N MET A 1 9.93 23.79 -35.44
CA MET A 1 10.20 23.22 -34.10
C MET A 1 9.31 22.01 -34.03
N ASP A 2 9.88 20.87 -34.36
CA ASP A 2 9.19 19.60 -34.48
C ASP A 2 8.85 19.08 -33.08
N GLU A 3 7.84 18.23 -32.95
CA GLU A 3 7.34 17.71 -31.66
C GLU A 3 8.47 17.11 -30.80
N GLN A 4 9.46 16.49 -31.47
CA GLN A 4 10.68 15.92 -30.88
C GLN A 4 11.62 16.97 -30.27
N ASP A 5 11.61 18.21 -30.78
CA ASP A 5 12.40 19.31 -30.23
C ASP A 5 11.78 19.86 -28.94
N ILE A 6 10.45 19.82 -28.84
CA ILE A 6 9.73 20.25 -27.62
C ILE A 6 10.03 19.28 -26.48
N GLU A 7 9.97 17.97 -26.72
CA GLU A 7 10.29 16.95 -25.70
C GLU A 7 11.73 17.08 -25.17
N LYS A 8 12.67 17.39 -26.06
CA LYS A 8 14.10 17.55 -25.70
C LYS A 8 14.35 18.81 -24.88
N VAL A 9 13.61 19.88 -25.16
CA VAL A 9 13.65 21.13 -24.38
C VAL A 9 13.03 20.91 -23.01
N VAL A 10 11.88 20.23 -22.92
CA VAL A 10 11.24 19.88 -21.65
C VAL A 10 12.18 19.04 -20.78
N MET A 11 12.80 18.00 -21.35
CA MET A 11 13.81 17.18 -20.66
C MET A 11 14.99 18.00 -20.12
N ARG A 12 15.49 18.99 -20.89
CA ARG A 12 16.60 19.87 -20.45
C ARG A 12 16.19 20.86 -19.37
N VAL A 13 14.97 21.39 -19.43
CA VAL A 13 14.45 22.35 -18.44
C VAL A 13 14.23 21.65 -17.10
N LEU A 14 13.67 20.44 -17.13
CA LEU A 14 13.45 19.61 -15.96
C LEU A 14 14.78 19.21 -15.28
N ALA A 15 15.79 18.81 -16.06
CA ALA A 15 17.12 18.47 -15.54
C ALA A 15 17.85 19.66 -14.87
N LYS A 16 17.61 20.91 -15.30
CA LYS A 16 18.21 22.11 -14.69
C LYS A 16 17.53 22.54 -13.39
N GLN A 17 16.28 22.15 -13.17
CA GLN A 17 15.52 22.46 -11.94
C GLN A 17 15.68 21.40 -10.84
N GLY A 18 16.53 20.38 -11.05
CA GLY A 18 16.65 19.27 -10.09
C GLY A 18 15.39 18.41 -9.98
N MET A 19 14.41 18.63 -10.86
CA MET A 19 13.21 17.81 -10.98
C MET A 19 13.44 16.80 -12.09
N THR A 20 14.02 15.66 -11.75
CA THR A 20 13.71 14.45 -12.51
C THR A 20 12.19 14.17 -12.33
N PRO A 21 11.48 13.51 -13.26
CA PRO A 21 10.27 12.79 -12.91
C PRO A 21 10.71 11.64 -12.00
N THR A 22 11.00 11.97 -10.74
CA THR A 22 11.47 11.00 -9.76
C THR A 22 10.27 10.16 -9.38
N ALA A 23 10.17 9.00 -10.00
CA ALA A 23 9.43 7.84 -9.49
C ALA A 23 10.01 7.32 -8.15
N GLU A 24 10.61 8.16 -7.31
CA GLU A 24 11.35 7.76 -6.09
C GLU A 24 10.95 8.55 -4.83
N SER A 25 9.68 8.91 -4.68
CA SER A 25 9.13 9.28 -3.36
C SER A 25 7.94 8.42 -2.91
N THR A 26 7.80 7.22 -3.48
CA THR A 26 6.68 6.30 -3.16
C THR A 26 7.12 4.84 -2.94
N GLY A 27 8.41 4.52 -3.16
CA GLY A 27 8.89 3.14 -3.22
C GLY A 27 9.06 2.42 -1.87
N GLY A 28 9.17 3.15 -0.76
CA GLY A 28 9.23 2.56 0.59
C GLY A 28 7.86 2.06 1.04
N HIS A 29 6.87 2.94 0.97
CA HIS A 29 5.51 2.67 1.42
C HIS A 29 4.81 1.57 0.59
N GLU A 30 5.05 1.49 -0.71
CA GLU A 30 4.43 0.46 -1.55
C GLU A 30 4.92 -0.95 -1.18
N LYS A 31 6.21 -1.10 -0.85
CA LYS A 31 6.77 -2.40 -0.42
C LYS A 31 6.21 -2.85 0.92
N ASP A 32 6.05 -1.94 1.88
CA ASP A 32 5.45 -2.24 3.18
C ASP A 32 3.98 -2.64 3.03
N VAL A 33 3.23 -1.88 2.22
CA VAL A 33 1.83 -2.21 1.88
C VAL A 33 1.76 -3.60 1.24
N GLN A 34 2.61 -3.91 0.25
CA GLN A 34 2.65 -5.22 -0.38
C GLN A 34 3.03 -6.33 0.60
N ALA A 35 3.98 -6.12 1.50
CA ALA A 35 4.38 -7.10 2.51
C ALA A 35 3.23 -7.39 3.49
N ILE A 36 2.54 -6.35 3.97
CA ILE A 36 1.35 -6.48 4.82
C ILE A 36 0.26 -7.22 4.07
N MET A 37 0.00 -6.86 2.81
CA MET A 37 -1.01 -7.53 1.98
C MET A 37 -0.69 -9.00 1.73
N LYS A 38 0.59 -9.32 1.48
CA LYS A 38 1.05 -10.70 1.35
C LYS A 38 0.79 -11.47 2.65
N MET A 39 1.09 -10.87 3.80
CA MET A 39 0.79 -11.47 5.09
C MET A 39 -0.72 -11.65 5.32
N MET A 40 -1.58 -10.72 4.88
CA MET A 40 -3.04 -10.87 4.97
C MET A 40 -3.56 -12.04 4.10
N ASN A 41 -3.00 -12.20 2.90
CA ASN A 41 -3.41 -13.25 1.97
C ASN A 41 -2.83 -14.64 2.31
N GLU A 42 -1.62 -14.72 2.84
CA GLU A 42 -0.89 -16.00 3.01
C GLU A 42 -0.63 -16.37 4.47
N GLY A 43 -0.66 -15.40 5.38
CA GLY A 43 -0.36 -15.57 6.80
C GLY A 43 -1.35 -16.48 7.51
N LYS A 44 -0.87 -17.17 8.55
CA LYS A 44 -1.70 -17.93 9.49
C LYS A 44 -2.30 -16.99 10.54
N SER A 45 -3.27 -17.49 11.29
CA SER A 45 -3.92 -16.72 12.36
C SER A 45 -2.91 -16.04 13.31
N GLU A 46 -1.85 -16.74 13.70
CA GLU A 46 -0.80 -16.22 14.59
C GLU A 46 0.05 -15.13 13.93
N GLU A 47 0.41 -15.30 12.65
CA GLU A 47 1.15 -14.30 11.88
C GLU A 47 0.33 -13.03 11.66
N LEU A 48 -0.95 -13.18 11.33
CA LEU A 48 -1.87 -12.05 11.22
C LEU A 48 -1.94 -11.27 12.53
N MET A 49 -1.88 -11.95 13.68
CA MET A 49 -1.92 -11.31 15.00
C MET A 49 -0.64 -10.57 15.36
N LYS A 50 0.45 -10.73 14.61
CA LYS A 50 1.66 -9.91 14.77
C LYS A 50 1.48 -8.50 14.21
N LEU A 51 0.54 -8.32 13.29
CA LEU A 51 0.23 -7.00 12.75
C LEU A 51 -0.44 -6.14 13.83
N LYS A 52 0.05 -4.91 14.00
CA LYS A 52 -0.58 -3.95 14.92
C LYS A 52 -2.04 -3.76 14.53
N PHE A 53 -2.91 -3.71 15.54
CA PHE A 53 -4.35 -3.62 15.40
C PHE A 53 -5.01 -4.83 14.71
N VAL A 54 -4.35 -5.98 14.59
CA VAL A 54 -4.98 -7.23 14.14
C VAL A 54 -5.02 -8.21 15.31
N GLY A 55 -6.16 -8.27 15.99
CA GLY A 55 -6.41 -9.27 17.04
C GLY A 55 -7.10 -10.54 16.52
N PRO A 56 -7.40 -11.52 17.39
CA PRO A 56 -7.99 -12.81 17.01
C PRO A 56 -9.31 -12.68 16.23
N SER A 57 -10.17 -11.73 16.59
CA SER A 57 -11.41 -11.49 15.84
C SER A 57 -11.16 -10.93 14.43
N ARG A 58 -10.14 -10.09 14.24
CA ARG A 58 -9.80 -9.53 12.92
C ARG A 58 -9.03 -10.55 12.07
N ALA A 59 -8.12 -11.31 12.67
CA ALA A 59 -7.46 -12.42 12.02
C ALA A 59 -8.49 -13.42 11.46
N ARG A 60 -9.49 -13.82 12.25
CA ARG A 60 -10.60 -14.67 11.77
C ARG A 60 -11.36 -14.05 10.59
N LYS A 61 -11.65 -12.74 10.65
CA LYS A 61 -12.30 -12.02 9.54
C LYS A 61 -11.46 -12.04 8.27
N ILE A 62 -10.16 -11.76 8.36
CA ILE A 62 -9.23 -11.78 7.21
C ILE A 62 -9.16 -13.18 6.61
N LEU A 63 -9.02 -14.21 7.46
CA LEU A 63 -9.01 -15.61 7.05
C LEU A 63 -10.29 -15.97 6.29
N LYS A 64 -11.46 -15.59 6.81
CA LYS A 64 -12.74 -15.81 6.14
C LYS A 64 -12.86 -15.03 4.83
N GLY A 65 -12.48 -13.75 4.84
CA GLY A 65 -12.60 -12.88 3.66
C GLY A 65 -11.72 -13.33 2.49
N ARG A 66 -10.58 -13.97 2.75
CA ARG A 66 -9.74 -14.54 1.69
C ARG A 66 -10.22 -15.88 1.15
N GLU A 67 -11.12 -16.59 1.86
CA GLU A 67 -11.80 -17.79 1.32
C GLU A 67 -12.71 -17.41 0.14
N GLU A 68 -13.28 -16.19 0.17
CA GLU A 68 -14.08 -15.64 -0.93
C GLU A 68 -13.22 -15.09 -2.09
N GLY A 69 -11.95 -14.76 -1.82
CA GLY A 69 -10.98 -14.34 -2.83
C GLY A 69 -9.85 -13.50 -2.24
N LYS A 70 -8.65 -13.60 -2.85
CA LYS A 70 -7.48 -12.83 -2.41
C LYS A 70 -7.74 -11.33 -2.45
N PHE A 71 -7.19 -10.60 -1.47
CA PHE A 71 -7.20 -9.15 -1.43
C PHE A 71 -6.15 -8.62 -2.42
N GLY A 72 -6.57 -7.81 -3.39
CA GLY A 72 -5.68 -7.16 -4.35
C GLY A 72 -5.23 -5.76 -3.92
N LYS A 73 -6.03 -5.08 -3.11
CA LYS A 73 -5.71 -3.78 -2.50
C LYS A 73 -6.17 -3.71 -1.03
N PRO A 74 -5.63 -2.79 -0.21
CA PRO A 74 -6.02 -2.66 1.20
C PRO A 74 -7.52 -2.52 1.43
N MET A 75 -8.21 -1.76 0.57
CA MET A 75 -9.67 -1.58 0.64
C MET A 75 -10.46 -2.87 0.45
N ASP A 76 -9.89 -3.91 -0.16
CA ASP A 76 -10.59 -5.19 -0.29
C ASP A 76 -10.86 -5.84 1.06
N LEU A 77 -10.09 -5.50 2.11
CA LEU A 77 -10.33 -5.96 3.48
C LEU A 77 -11.70 -5.52 4.03
N MET A 78 -12.34 -4.51 3.42
CA MET A 78 -13.70 -4.14 3.75
C MET A 78 -14.70 -5.27 3.48
N ARG A 79 -14.44 -6.11 2.46
CA ARG A 79 -15.26 -7.29 2.19
C ARG A 79 -15.17 -8.34 3.32
N ALA A 80 -14.04 -8.39 4.02
CA ALA A 80 -13.85 -9.20 5.22
C ALA A 80 -14.59 -8.63 6.46
N GLY A 81 -15.31 -7.51 6.31
CA GLY A 81 -15.99 -6.84 7.41
C GLY A 81 -15.05 -6.03 8.31
N ILE A 82 -13.97 -5.49 7.74
CA ILE A 82 -13.06 -4.54 8.39
C ILE A 82 -13.39 -3.12 7.89
N SER A 83 -13.77 -2.22 8.78
CA SER A 83 -14.13 -0.84 8.42
C SER A 83 -12.96 -0.11 7.75
N ALA A 84 -13.25 0.82 6.83
CA ALA A 84 -12.22 1.59 6.11
C ALA A 84 -11.25 2.33 7.05
N GLU A 85 -11.79 2.92 8.13
CA GLU A 85 -10.97 3.56 9.17
C GLU A 85 -9.98 2.58 9.79
N MET A 86 -10.42 1.34 10.04
CA MET A 86 -9.55 0.32 10.62
C MET A 86 -8.51 -0.19 9.64
N VAL A 87 -8.86 -0.32 8.36
CA VAL A 87 -7.89 -0.62 7.31
C VAL A 87 -6.80 0.46 7.30
N LYS A 88 -7.20 1.73 7.29
CA LYS A 88 -6.26 2.86 7.38
C LYS A 88 -5.34 2.74 8.60
N THR A 89 -5.90 2.51 9.79
CA THR A 89 -5.12 2.36 11.03
C THR A 89 -4.14 1.18 10.98
N ILE A 90 -4.55 0.02 10.47
CA ILE A 90 -3.67 -1.15 10.37
C ILE A 90 -2.48 -0.84 9.46
N PHE A 91 -2.72 -0.28 8.27
CA PHE A 91 -1.63 0.01 7.34
C PHE A 91 -0.73 1.13 7.87
N GLN A 92 -1.29 2.18 8.46
CA GLN A 92 -0.52 3.29 9.04
C GLN A 92 0.32 2.87 10.26
N ALA A 93 -0.13 1.89 11.04
CA ALA A 93 0.61 1.43 12.22
C ALA A 93 1.77 0.47 11.87
N ASN A 94 1.64 -0.25 10.76
CA ASN A 94 2.58 -1.28 10.32
C ASN A 94 3.54 -0.79 9.22
N CYS A 95 3.15 0.18 8.40
CA CYS A 95 4.10 0.97 7.59
C CYS A 95 4.66 2.05 8.51
N GLU A 96 5.97 2.11 8.73
CA GLU A 96 6.61 3.11 9.60
C GLU A 96 6.54 4.53 8.99
N MET A 97 5.36 5.15 8.85
CA MET A 97 5.09 6.61 8.93
C MET A 97 3.71 7.03 8.36
N SER A 98 3.23 8.19 8.85
CA SER A 98 2.01 8.94 8.52
C SER A 98 1.69 9.03 7.02
N LEU A 99 0.93 8.08 6.49
CA LEU A 99 0.53 8.08 5.08
C LEU A 99 -0.76 8.87 4.78
N PHE A 100 -1.36 9.56 5.76
CA PHE A 100 -2.64 10.25 5.53
C PHE A 100 -2.82 11.42 6.50
N ASP A 101 -2.18 12.54 6.19
CA ASP A 101 -2.70 13.86 6.59
C ASP A 101 -3.86 14.22 5.64
#